data_AF-A0A1Y4GAE5-F1
#
_entry.id   AF-A0A1Y4GAE5-F1
#
_cell.length_a   1.000
_cell.length_b   1.000
_cell.length_c   1.000
_cell.angle_alpha   90.00
_cell.angle_beta   90.00
_cell.angle_gamma   90.00
#
_symmetry.space_group_name_H-M   'P 1'
#
loop_
_entity.id
_entity.type
_entity.pdbx_description
1 polymer ?
#
loop_
_entity_poly.entity_id
_entity_poly.type
_entity_poly.pdbx_seq_one_letter_code
_entity_poly.pdbx_strand_id
1 'polypeptide(L)'
;MKFGKKGLAALAAALCVAFFAPAAMAVEVDSFDSLQSALNGTEGITVTGDFQITSQLIVSTNATLDLNGHTVSATLEGADIFVVTDGATFTINDTAGGGKISSNGWAAIQILGETSPDENASAINSKLILNGGTIEAQWYPITVMGKGAQFDINDGIVQVTAVDGYAVSGSSATTDSNKNPVSYHGTIINVNGGQLIGGTGLESDSNPSSGRDYIAGAGIFHSQEGVLNITGGTVSGYVGIQFRSGTLNMTGGTVISNGNMPTAVTPSSNGVVAIGAGIAFITNGDPEKVGYRGNMSATISGDAEVIATGEGSYAIYEANHETAGNESDTQLVALTITSGTFEGKVGALSIQNKGDEDNTNGNVSISGGAFSSQPEEKYLAENVTFVDDGEGHFVVPSLTFATNVITLAMNETITLDYTVVPANAMINWTSSNPEIATVDANGEITPAAAGETTITATLADYDTISASCTVTVTEDDTPITPPVTSDDVTPPHTGGSGGGCSAGFGALALLAAVPLFRMRKR
;
A
#
# COMPACT_ATOMS: atom_id res chain seq x y z
N MET A 1 14.05 -15.07 12.52
CA MET A 1 13.18 -15.51 11.40
C MET A 1 13.91 -16.55 10.55
N LYS A 2 13.37 -17.77 10.43
CA LYS A 2 13.88 -18.81 9.52
C LYS A 2 12.95 -18.87 8.32
N PHE A 3 13.36 -18.34 7.17
CA PHE A 3 12.60 -18.48 5.93
C PHE A 3 12.79 -19.89 5.35
N GLY A 4 11.68 -20.54 5.00
CA GLY A 4 11.67 -21.84 4.33
C GLY A 4 12.26 -21.75 2.91
N LYS A 5 12.93 -22.83 2.47
CA LYS A 5 13.66 -22.91 1.19
C LYS A 5 12.86 -22.54 -0.07
N LYS A 6 11.52 -22.54 0.00
CA LYS A 6 10.63 -22.13 -1.10
C LYS A 6 10.38 -20.62 -1.15
N GLY A 7 10.40 -19.92 -0.01
CA GLY A 7 10.27 -18.46 0.04
C GLY A 7 11.53 -17.74 -0.46
N LEU A 8 12.71 -18.33 -0.22
CA LEU A 8 13.97 -17.81 -0.75
C LEU A 8 14.08 -17.97 -2.27
N ALA A 9 13.45 -18.99 -2.85
CA ALA A 9 13.44 -19.22 -4.29
C ALA A 9 12.49 -18.26 -5.04
N ALA A 10 11.37 -17.86 -4.43
CA ALA A 10 10.47 -16.85 -4.98
C ALA A 10 11.07 -15.44 -4.90
N LEU A 11 11.75 -15.10 -3.79
CA LEU A 11 12.48 -13.84 -3.66
C LEU A 11 13.71 -13.79 -4.59
N ALA A 12 14.43 -14.91 -4.75
CA ALA A 12 15.53 -15.01 -5.69
C ALA A 12 15.08 -15.04 -7.16
N ALA A 13 13.88 -15.56 -7.47
CA ALA A 13 13.32 -15.51 -8.82
C ALA A 13 12.83 -14.11 -9.19
N ALA A 14 12.27 -13.35 -8.24
CA ALA A 14 11.96 -11.93 -8.45
C ALA A 14 13.23 -11.07 -8.58
N LEU A 15 14.32 -11.42 -7.89
CA LEU A 15 15.62 -10.74 -8.04
C LEU A 15 16.44 -11.20 -9.26
N CYS A 16 16.19 -12.40 -9.82
CA CYS A 16 16.99 -12.98 -10.92
C CYS A 16 16.42 -12.77 -12.33
N VAL A 17 15.24 -12.16 -12.50
CA VAL A 17 14.74 -11.80 -13.84
C VAL A 17 15.28 -10.43 -14.31
N ALA A 18 15.99 -9.69 -13.44
CA ALA A 18 16.62 -8.40 -13.76
C ALA A 18 18.10 -8.46 -14.16
N PHE A 19 18.76 -9.62 -14.09
CA PHE A 19 20.17 -9.75 -14.47
C PHE A 19 20.34 -10.94 -15.41
N PHE A 20 21.02 -10.73 -16.54
CA PHE A 20 21.24 -11.66 -17.66
C PHE A 20 20.30 -11.52 -18.88
N ALA A 21 20.00 -10.28 -19.29
CA ALA A 21 20.22 -9.97 -20.70
C ALA A 21 21.72 -9.66 -20.88
N PRO A 22 22.40 -10.12 -21.95
CA PRO A 22 23.73 -9.61 -22.26
C PRO A 22 23.60 -8.08 -22.35
N ALA A 23 24.41 -7.35 -21.58
CA ALA A 23 24.40 -5.89 -21.62
C ALA A 23 24.67 -5.44 -23.05
N ALA A 24 23.61 -5.11 -23.80
CA ALA A 24 23.73 -4.13 -24.86
C ALA A 24 24.39 -2.93 -24.18
N MET A 25 25.53 -2.47 -24.72
CA MET A 25 26.17 -1.30 -24.13
C MET A 25 25.15 -0.18 -24.14
N ALA A 26 24.86 0.40 -22.97
CA ALA A 26 23.97 1.53 -22.92
C ALA A 26 24.53 2.64 -23.81
N VAL A 27 23.65 3.32 -24.54
CA VAL A 27 24.01 4.48 -25.34
C VAL A 27 24.30 5.62 -24.37
N GLU A 28 25.55 6.07 -24.34
CA GLU A 28 25.95 7.24 -23.56
C GLU A 28 25.47 8.52 -24.26
N VAL A 29 24.83 9.41 -23.50
CA VAL A 29 24.31 10.69 -24.00
C VAL A 29 24.77 11.83 -23.11
N ASP A 30 25.10 12.97 -23.72
CA ASP A 30 25.60 14.19 -23.07
C ASP A 30 24.95 15.47 -23.63
N SER A 31 23.96 15.31 -24.51
CA SER A 31 23.36 16.39 -25.29
C SER A 31 21.95 16.05 -25.76
N PHE A 32 21.16 17.07 -26.07
CA PHE A 32 19.80 16.92 -26.61
C PHE A 32 19.76 16.03 -27.86
N ASP A 33 20.64 16.28 -28.84
CA ASP A 33 20.64 15.54 -30.11
C ASP A 33 20.98 14.06 -29.91
N SER A 34 21.91 13.75 -29.00
CA SER A 34 22.28 12.37 -28.67
C SER A 34 21.13 11.64 -27.97
N LEU A 35 20.44 12.29 -27.02
CA LEU A 35 19.26 11.72 -26.36
C LEU A 35 18.10 11.52 -27.33
N GLN A 36 17.80 12.51 -28.18
CA GLN A 36 16.73 12.40 -29.17
C GLN A 36 16.97 11.24 -30.16
N SER A 37 18.23 11.04 -30.55
CA SER A 37 18.62 9.92 -31.41
C SER A 37 18.47 8.58 -30.69
N ALA A 38 18.83 8.53 -29.40
CA ALA A 38 18.81 7.31 -28.59
C ALA A 38 17.39 6.85 -28.20
N LEU A 39 16.44 7.76 -28.00
CA LEU A 39 15.05 7.43 -27.64
C LEU A 39 14.30 6.62 -28.71
N ASN A 40 14.80 6.60 -29.95
CA ASN A 40 14.27 5.76 -31.04
C ASN A 40 14.96 4.38 -31.11
N GLY A 41 15.89 4.08 -30.18
CA GLY A 41 16.63 2.82 -30.08
C GLY A 41 15.98 1.81 -29.14
N THR A 42 16.48 0.57 -29.14
CA THR A 42 16.03 -0.51 -28.23
C THR A 42 17.01 -0.78 -27.08
N GLU A 43 18.08 0.01 -26.99
CA GLU A 43 19.15 -0.11 -26.00
C GLU A 43 18.87 0.80 -24.79
N GLY A 44 19.48 0.50 -23.63
CA GLY A 44 19.44 1.41 -22.49
C GLY A 44 20.20 2.71 -22.79
N ILE A 45 19.84 3.80 -22.14
CA ILE A 45 20.42 5.13 -22.33
C ILE A 45 21.04 5.56 -20.99
N THR A 46 22.28 6.03 -20.99
CA THR A 46 22.95 6.53 -19.78
C THR A 46 23.38 7.97 -19.99
N VAL A 47 22.94 8.86 -19.11
CA VAL A 47 23.38 10.26 -19.12
C VAL A 47 24.80 10.35 -18.54
N THR A 48 25.67 11.12 -19.20
CA THR A 48 27.09 11.28 -18.82
C THR A 48 27.48 12.73 -18.52
N GLY A 49 26.54 13.65 -18.66
CA GLY A 49 26.71 15.06 -18.33
C GLY A 49 25.36 15.79 -18.30
N ASP A 50 25.34 16.95 -17.64
CA ASP A 50 24.15 17.78 -17.58
C ASP A 50 23.93 18.50 -18.91
N PHE A 51 22.69 18.51 -19.40
CA PHE A 51 22.34 19.22 -20.64
C PHE A 51 20.91 19.75 -20.65
N GLN A 52 20.67 20.67 -21.59
CA GLN A 52 19.37 21.30 -21.82
C GLN A 52 18.65 20.66 -23.01
N ILE A 53 17.36 20.44 -22.86
CA ILE A 53 16.41 20.05 -23.89
C ILE A 53 15.86 21.31 -24.54
N THR A 54 15.93 21.39 -25.88
CA THR A 54 15.51 22.57 -26.64
C THR A 54 14.14 22.42 -27.30
N SER A 55 13.59 21.20 -27.35
CA SER A 55 12.22 20.92 -27.81
C SER A 55 11.72 19.62 -27.20
N GLN A 56 10.40 19.44 -27.18
CA GLN A 56 9.74 18.23 -26.69
C GLN A 56 10.32 16.95 -27.33
N LEU A 57 10.47 15.91 -26.51
CA LEU A 57 10.91 14.57 -26.89
C LEU A 57 9.74 13.60 -26.86
N ILE A 58 9.52 12.89 -27.97
CA ILE A 58 8.48 11.86 -28.07
C ILE A 58 9.10 10.49 -27.78
N VAL A 59 8.47 9.74 -26.88
CA VAL A 59 8.81 8.36 -26.55
C VAL A 59 7.67 7.46 -27.03
N SER A 60 7.77 7.00 -28.27
CA SER A 60 6.79 6.11 -28.93
C SER A 60 7.25 4.65 -29.02
N THR A 61 8.45 4.36 -28.52
CA THR A 61 9.00 3.00 -28.37
C THR A 61 9.57 2.82 -26.97
N ASN A 62 9.65 1.57 -26.50
CA ASN A 62 10.17 1.29 -25.16
C ASN A 62 11.59 1.83 -25.01
N ALA A 63 11.82 2.60 -23.94
CA ALA A 63 13.12 3.20 -23.65
C ALA A 63 13.42 3.10 -22.15
N THR A 64 14.69 2.95 -21.81
CA THR A 64 15.18 3.01 -20.43
C THR A 64 16.26 4.07 -20.32
N LEU A 65 16.02 5.12 -19.54
CA LEU A 65 16.95 6.21 -19.28
C LEU A 65 17.50 6.08 -17.86
N ASP A 66 18.81 6.00 -17.74
CA ASP A 66 19.53 6.16 -16.48
C ASP A 66 20.10 7.58 -16.39
N LEU A 67 19.59 8.37 -15.45
CA LEU A 67 20.06 9.72 -15.19
C LEU A 67 21.47 9.74 -14.62
N ASN A 68 21.91 8.65 -13.96
CA ASN A 68 23.28 8.48 -13.49
C ASN A 68 23.86 9.72 -12.77
N GLY A 69 23.06 10.33 -11.89
CA GLY A 69 23.46 11.51 -11.11
C GLY A 69 23.45 12.85 -11.86
N HIS A 70 23.01 12.89 -13.11
CA HIS A 70 23.04 14.08 -13.96
C HIS A 70 21.66 14.72 -14.17
N THR A 71 21.68 16.00 -14.53
CA THR A 71 20.47 16.79 -14.77
C THR A 71 20.18 16.95 -16.27
N VAL A 72 19.02 16.45 -16.69
CA VAL A 72 18.38 16.79 -17.95
C VAL A 72 17.36 17.89 -17.65
N SER A 73 17.53 19.07 -18.23
CA SER A 73 16.65 20.21 -17.92
C SER A 73 16.09 20.86 -19.15
N ALA A 74 14.98 21.58 -19.01
CA ALA A 74 14.36 22.27 -20.11
C ALA A 74 13.73 23.60 -19.67
N THR A 75 13.70 24.55 -20.58
CA THR A 75 12.85 25.75 -20.47
C THR A 75 11.94 25.77 -21.69
N LEU A 76 10.86 25.00 -21.61
CA LEU A 76 9.83 24.92 -22.65
C LEU A 76 8.56 25.58 -22.12
N GLU A 77 8.25 26.76 -22.63
CA GLU A 77 7.01 27.44 -22.28
C GLU A 77 5.83 26.72 -22.95
N GLY A 78 4.94 26.14 -22.16
CA GLY A 78 3.73 25.47 -22.65
C GLY A 78 3.93 24.08 -23.27
N ALA A 79 5.07 23.42 -23.08
CA ALA A 79 5.29 22.04 -23.54
C ALA A 79 6.03 21.19 -22.50
N ASP A 80 5.69 19.90 -22.44
CA ASP A 80 6.40 18.89 -21.67
C ASP A 80 7.79 18.58 -22.24
N ILE A 81 8.70 18.11 -21.39
CA ILE A 81 10.01 17.62 -21.83
C ILE A 81 9.83 16.30 -22.59
N PHE A 82 9.09 15.37 -22.00
CA PHE A 82 8.84 14.05 -22.58
C PHE A 82 7.33 13.81 -22.76
N VAL A 83 6.97 13.18 -23.89
CA VAL A 83 5.62 12.65 -24.13
C VAL A 83 5.74 11.16 -24.40
N VAL A 84 5.21 10.35 -23.50
CA VAL A 84 5.14 8.88 -23.64
C VAL A 84 3.83 8.52 -24.33
N THR A 85 3.91 7.88 -25.50
CA THR A 85 2.76 7.63 -26.38
C THR A 85 2.87 6.27 -27.06
N ASP A 86 1.87 5.92 -27.88
CA ASP A 86 1.86 4.76 -28.77
C ASP A 86 2.07 3.41 -28.07
N GLY A 87 1.74 3.33 -26.77
CA GLY A 87 1.90 2.12 -25.96
C GLY A 87 3.34 1.88 -25.48
N ALA A 88 4.22 2.88 -25.58
CA ALA A 88 5.59 2.78 -25.13
C ALA A 88 5.69 2.69 -23.60
N THR A 89 6.65 1.92 -23.11
CA THR A 89 7.11 1.97 -21.72
C THR A 89 8.41 2.76 -21.62
N PHE A 90 8.36 3.88 -20.92
CA PHE A 90 9.53 4.68 -20.57
C PHE A 90 9.92 4.41 -19.12
N THR A 91 11.13 3.88 -18.91
CA THR A 91 11.66 3.61 -17.57
C THR A 91 12.77 4.60 -17.24
N ILE A 92 12.70 5.21 -16.06
CA ILE A 92 13.71 6.14 -15.55
C ILE A 92 14.36 5.53 -14.31
N ASN A 93 15.69 5.45 -14.35
CA ASN A 93 16.56 5.06 -13.25
C ASN A 93 17.50 6.21 -12.90
N ASP A 94 18.12 6.12 -11.73
CA ASP A 94 19.21 7.01 -11.33
C ASP A 94 20.24 6.22 -10.52
N THR A 95 21.14 5.53 -11.22
CA THR A 95 22.03 4.55 -10.58
C THR A 95 23.12 5.18 -9.71
N ALA A 96 23.55 6.41 -10.00
CA ALA A 96 24.52 7.14 -9.20
C ALA A 96 23.89 8.06 -8.13
N GLY A 97 22.59 8.33 -8.22
CA GLY A 97 21.85 9.17 -7.28
C GLY A 97 22.03 10.68 -7.54
N GLY A 98 20.98 11.45 -7.28
CA GLY A 98 20.94 12.90 -7.47
C GLY A 98 20.64 13.34 -8.91
N GLY A 99 20.37 12.39 -9.80
CA GLY A 99 19.95 12.64 -11.17
C GLY A 99 18.57 13.27 -11.22
N LYS A 100 18.35 14.12 -12.22
CA LYS A 100 17.20 15.00 -12.26
C LYS A 100 16.65 15.24 -13.67
N ILE A 101 15.33 15.27 -13.79
CA ILE A 101 14.60 15.87 -14.91
C ILE A 101 13.95 17.16 -14.39
N SER A 102 14.38 18.32 -14.87
CA SER A 102 13.92 19.63 -14.35
C SER A 102 13.33 20.49 -15.45
N SER A 103 12.04 20.78 -15.35
CA SER A 103 11.33 21.70 -16.23
C SER A 103 11.12 23.03 -15.53
N ASN A 104 11.60 24.12 -16.15
CA ASN A 104 11.15 25.47 -15.78
C ASN A 104 9.79 25.80 -16.42
N GLY A 105 9.20 24.89 -17.20
CA GLY A 105 7.86 25.01 -17.78
C GLY A 105 6.77 24.48 -16.85
N TRP A 106 5.56 24.40 -17.38
CA TRP A 106 4.39 23.95 -16.61
C TRP A 106 4.50 22.49 -16.20
N ALA A 107 5.07 21.65 -17.07
CA ALA A 107 5.09 20.20 -16.90
C ALA A 107 6.43 19.59 -17.34
N ALA A 108 6.70 18.35 -16.93
CA ALA A 108 7.92 17.64 -17.30
C ALA A 108 7.65 16.40 -18.18
N ILE A 109 6.76 15.50 -17.75
CA ILE A 109 6.44 14.29 -18.50
C ILE A 109 4.93 14.11 -18.62
N GLN A 110 4.47 13.94 -19.85
CA GLN A 110 3.11 13.58 -20.18
C GLN A 110 3.03 12.11 -20.64
N ILE A 111 2.03 11.39 -20.15
CA ILE A 111 1.75 10.00 -20.53
C ILE A 111 0.38 9.96 -21.19
N LEU A 112 0.36 9.57 -22.46
CA LEU A 112 -0.85 9.58 -23.30
C LEU A 112 -1.34 8.16 -23.55
N GLY A 113 -2.55 7.90 -23.07
CA GLY A 113 -3.39 6.78 -23.43
C GLY A 113 -4.34 7.17 -24.55
N GLU A 114 -5.45 6.44 -24.66
CA GLU A 114 -6.52 6.79 -25.60
C GLU A 114 -7.32 7.98 -25.08
N THR A 115 -7.21 9.11 -25.77
CA THR A 115 -7.83 10.40 -25.41
C THR A 115 -9.05 10.73 -26.26
N SER A 116 -9.62 9.76 -26.98
CA SER A 116 -10.92 9.91 -27.63
C SER A 116 -12.06 9.94 -26.60
N PRO A 117 -13.17 10.66 -26.86
CA PRO A 117 -14.39 10.54 -26.06
C PRO A 117 -15.08 9.18 -26.16
N ASP A 118 -14.67 8.32 -27.09
CA ASP A 118 -15.32 7.03 -27.32
C ASP A 118 -14.96 6.02 -26.22
N GLU A 119 -15.92 5.73 -25.35
CA GLU A 119 -15.79 4.74 -24.27
C GLU A 119 -15.38 3.35 -24.79
N ASN A 120 -15.73 3.01 -26.04
CA ASN A 120 -15.41 1.74 -26.68
C ASN A 120 -14.03 1.72 -27.33
N ALA A 121 -13.33 2.85 -27.38
CA ALA A 121 -11.99 2.91 -27.93
C ALA A 121 -11.04 1.99 -27.15
N SER A 122 -10.11 1.39 -27.88
CA SER A 122 -9.09 0.50 -27.29
C SER A 122 -8.09 1.33 -26.51
N ALA A 123 -7.67 0.83 -25.35
CA ALA A 123 -6.68 1.52 -24.54
C ALA A 123 -5.33 1.62 -25.28
N ILE A 124 -4.65 2.75 -25.13
CA ILE A 124 -3.24 2.91 -25.49
C ILE A 124 -2.45 2.81 -24.19
N ASN A 125 -1.70 1.72 -24.01
CA ASN A 125 -1.07 1.39 -22.74
C ASN A 125 0.32 2.04 -22.58
N SER A 126 0.41 3.35 -22.82
CA SER A 126 1.64 4.11 -22.62
C SER A 126 1.95 4.20 -21.13
N LYS A 127 3.23 4.03 -20.77
CA LYS A 127 3.62 3.82 -19.38
C LYS A 127 4.91 4.52 -19.02
N LEU A 128 4.93 5.20 -17.87
CA LEU A 128 6.13 5.68 -17.21
C LEU A 128 6.42 4.84 -15.96
N ILE A 129 7.68 4.44 -15.76
CA ILE A 129 8.18 3.81 -14.54
C ILE A 129 9.31 4.65 -13.97
N LEU A 130 9.18 5.12 -12.73
CA LEU A 130 10.23 5.83 -12.00
C LEU A 130 10.81 4.93 -10.90
N ASN A 131 12.10 4.65 -10.99
CA ASN A 131 12.85 3.83 -10.01
C ASN A 131 13.88 4.65 -9.21
N GLY A 132 13.98 5.96 -9.43
CA GLY A 132 14.97 6.82 -8.77
C GLY A 132 15.15 8.16 -9.48
N GLY A 133 15.86 9.09 -8.81
CA GLY A 133 16.07 10.46 -9.28
C GLY A 133 14.90 11.40 -8.94
N THR A 134 15.02 12.65 -9.38
CA THR A 134 13.99 13.69 -9.18
C THR A 134 13.37 14.12 -10.50
N ILE A 135 12.05 14.19 -10.57
CA ILE A 135 11.31 14.87 -11.64
C ILE A 135 10.66 16.11 -11.03
N GLU A 136 10.92 17.28 -11.60
CA GLU A 136 10.28 18.52 -11.16
C GLU A 136 9.81 19.40 -12.32
N ALA A 137 8.75 20.15 -12.04
CA ALA A 137 8.19 21.18 -12.91
C ALA A 137 7.50 22.26 -12.06
N GLN A 138 7.08 23.37 -12.69
CA GLN A 138 6.34 24.40 -11.98
C GLN A 138 5.02 23.88 -11.41
N TRP A 139 4.16 23.30 -12.25
CA TRP A 139 2.80 22.93 -11.85
C TRP A 139 2.46 21.45 -11.99
N TYR A 140 2.90 20.76 -13.04
CA TYR A 140 2.48 19.38 -13.34
C TYR A 140 3.66 18.51 -13.78
N PRO A 141 4.59 18.14 -12.86
CA PRO A 141 5.74 17.32 -13.20
C PRO A 141 5.35 16.06 -13.97
N ILE A 142 4.28 15.38 -13.54
CA ILE A 142 3.70 14.24 -14.25
C ILE A 142 2.24 14.52 -14.60
N THR A 143 1.88 14.31 -15.87
CA THR A 143 0.49 14.26 -16.32
C THR A 143 0.14 12.88 -16.87
N VAL A 144 -0.99 12.32 -16.45
CA VAL A 144 -1.47 10.99 -16.87
C VAL A 144 -2.84 11.16 -17.52
N MET A 145 -2.95 10.88 -18.82
CA MET A 145 -4.14 11.26 -19.60
C MET A 145 -4.58 10.13 -20.53
N GLY A 146 -5.86 9.76 -20.48
CA GLY A 146 -6.46 8.83 -21.44
C GLY A 146 -6.37 7.35 -21.06
N LYS A 147 -7.22 6.55 -21.68
CA LYS A 147 -7.42 5.13 -21.34
C LYS A 147 -6.17 4.31 -21.60
N GLY A 148 -5.66 3.66 -20.55
CA GLY A 148 -4.45 2.87 -20.58
C GLY A 148 -3.18 3.62 -20.17
N ALA A 149 -3.21 4.94 -20.04
CA ALA A 149 -2.07 5.71 -19.55
C ALA A 149 -1.72 5.28 -18.11
N GLN A 150 -0.46 4.92 -17.89
CA GLN A 150 0.00 4.38 -16.62
C GLN A 150 1.24 5.10 -16.09
N PHE A 151 1.21 5.47 -14.81
CA PHE A 151 2.39 5.93 -14.08
C PHE A 151 2.66 5.02 -12.87
N ASP A 152 3.88 4.47 -12.82
CA ASP A 152 4.38 3.71 -11.67
C ASP A 152 5.56 4.45 -11.05
N ILE A 153 5.48 4.73 -9.75
CA ILE A 153 6.61 5.19 -8.94
C ILE A 153 7.00 4.12 -7.93
N ASN A 154 8.20 3.58 -8.10
CA ASN A 154 8.79 2.58 -7.21
C ASN A 154 9.75 3.23 -6.20
N ASP A 155 10.48 4.27 -6.62
CA ASP A 155 11.35 5.09 -5.80
C ASP A 155 11.61 6.43 -6.52
N GLY A 156 12.29 7.37 -5.86
CA GLY A 156 12.57 8.71 -6.39
C GLY A 156 11.58 9.78 -5.91
N ILE A 157 11.69 10.97 -6.47
CA ILE A 157 10.94 12.16 -6.05
C ILE A 157 10.27 12.80 -7.26
N VAL A 158 8.98 13.07 -7.17
CA VAL A 158 8.24 13.95 -8.08
C VAL A 158 7.80 15.16 -7.29
N GLN A 159 8.24 16.36 -7.66
CA GLN A 159 7.97 17.57 -6.89
C GLN A 159 7.62 18.78 -7.74
N VAL A 160 6.74 19.61 -7.21
CA VAL A 160 6.40 20.90 -7.83
C VAL A 160 7.25 22.03 -7.25
N THR A 161 7.41 23.11 -8.00
CA THR A 161 8.02 24.35 -7.48
C THR A 161 7.00 25.46 -7.23
N ALA A 162 5.81 25.41 -7.84
CA ALA A 162 4.74 26.36 -7.57
C ALA A 162 3.96 25.96 -6.31
N VAL A 163 3.42 26.97 -5.60
CA VAL A 163 2.70 26.78 -4.33
C VAL A 163 1.37 26.05 -4.51
N ASP A 164 0.81 26.08 -5.71
CA ASP A 164 -0.47 25.53 -6.12
C ASP A 164 -0.34 24.36 -7.11
N GLY A 165 0.88 23.90 -7.39
CA GLY A 165 1.13 22.79 -8.31
C GLY A 165 0.68 21.42 -7.81
N TYR A 166 0.49 20.50 -8.75
CA TYR A 166 0.17 19.08 -8.49
C TYR A 166 1.34 18.18 -8.90
N ALA A 167 1.86 17.36 -7.99
CA ALA A 167 2.99 16.48 -8.35
C ALA A 167 2.60 15.48 -9.44
N VAL A 168 1.40 14.92 -9.33
CA VAL A 168 0.75 14.12 -10.37
C VAL A 168 -0.63 14.69 -10.64
N SER A 169 -0.91 15.00 -11.90
CA SER A 169 -2.23 15.44 -12.35
C SER A 169 -2.81 14.44 -13.35
N GLY A 170 -4.07 14.07 -13.14
CA GLY A 170 -4.91 13.61 -14.23
C GLY A 170 -5.23 14.73 -15.21
N SER A 171 -5.85 14.40 -16.32
CA SER A 171 -6.53 15.37 -17.18
C SER A 171 -7.94 15.61 -16.65
N SER A 172 -8.24 16.86 -16.32
CA SER A 172 -9.64 17.29 -16.24
C SER A 172 -10.34 17.06 -17.57
N ALA A 173 -11.65 16.86 -17.50
CA ALA A 173 -12.47 16.76 -18.69
C ALA A 173 -12.22 17.96 -19.60
N THR A 174 -11.78 17.70 -20.83
CA THR A 174 -11.83 18.74 -21.85
C THR A 174 -13.26 18.86 -22.32
N THR A 175 -13.53 19.89 -23.11
CA THR A 175 -14.79 19.94 -23.83
C THR A 175 -14.56 19.60 -25.29
N ASP A 176 -15.47 18.84 -25.91
CA ASP A 176 -15.44 18.59 -27.34
C ASP A 176 -15.61 19.91 -28.12
N SER A 177 -15.59 19.85 -29.46
CA SER A 177 -15.80 21.03 -30.31
C SER A 177 -17.15 21.73 -30.10
N ASN A 178 -18.13 21.07 -29.45
CA ASN A 178 -19.44 21.59 -29.11
C ASN A 178 -19.54 22.07 -27.65
N LYS A 179 -18.42 22.07 -26.92
CA LYS A 179 -18.33 22.35 -25.48
C LYS A 179 -18.96 21.28 -24.58
N ASN A 180 -19.25 20.08 -25.09
CA ASN A 180 -19.70 18.98 -24.25
C ASN A 180 -18.51 18.45 -23.44
N PRO A 181 -18.67 18.21 -22.14
CA PRO A 181 -17.65 17.51 -21.36
C PRO A 181 -17.24 16.17 -21.94
N VAL A 182 -15.93 15.95 -22.07
CA VAL A 182 -15.30 14.69 -22.43
C VAL A 182 -14.47 14.22 -21.25
N SER A 183 -14.86 13.11 -20.64
CA SER A 183 -14.05 12.46 -19.62
C SER A 183 -13.01 11.58 -20.31
N TYR A 184 -11.79 11.53 -19.76
CA TYR A 184 -10.72 10.65 -20.22
C TYR A 184 -10.62 9.47 -19.25
N HIS A 185 -11.23 8.35 -19.60
CA HIS A 185 -11.42 7.24 -18.67
C HIS A 185 -10.18 6.35 -18.62
N GLY A 186 -9.97 5.63 -17.53
CA GLY A 186 -9.10 4.47 -17.45
C GLY A 186 -7.61 4.76 -17.28
N THR A 187 -7.23 5.83 -16.58
CA THR A 187 -5.83 6.03 -16.17
C THR A 187 -5.44 5.16 -14.98
N ILE A 188 -4.16 4.82 -14.87
CA ILE A 188 -3.64 3.97 -13.79
C ILE A 188 -2.46 4.69 -13.14
N ILE A 189 -2.53 4.93 -11.84
CA ILE A 189 -1.43 5.51 -11.07
C ILE A 189 -1.10 4.56 -9.93
N ASN A 190 0.15 4.08 -9.88
CA ASN A 190 0.64 3.17 -8.84
C ASN A 190 1.77 3.85 -8.04
N VAL A 191 1.50 4.10 -6.77
CA VAL A 191 2.49 4.58 -5.80
C VAL A 191 2.97 3.40 -4.98
N ASN A 192 4.09 2.81 -5.40
CA ASN A 192 4.70 1.65 -4.72
C ASN A 192 5.78 2.11 -3.71
N GLY A 193 6.37 3.27 -3.95
CA GLY A 193 7.40 3.89 -3.12
C GLY A 193 7.67 5.33 -3.54
N GLY A 194 8.80 5.89 -3.13
CA GLY A 194 9.20 7.26 -3.47
C GLY A 194 8.33 8.35 -2.82
N GLN A 195 8.44 9.57 -3.34
CA GLN A 195 7.77 10.76 -2.82
C GLN A 195 7.07 11.56 -3.94
N LEU A 196 5.80 11.87 -3.74
CA LEU A 196 5.02 12.81 -4.56
C LEU A 196 4.76 14.07 -3.72
N ILE A 197 5.32 15.20 -4.12
CA ILE A 197 5.35 16.45 -3.34
C ILE A 197 4.67 17.56 -4.13
N GLY A 198 3.40 17.78 -3.82
CA GLY A 198 2.58 18.86 -4.35
C GLY A 198 2.83 20.20 -3.67
N GLY A 199 2.17 21.23 -4.19
CA GLY A 199 2.25 22.59 -3.67
C GLY A 199 1.58 22.67 -2.31
N THR A 200 2.15 23.45 -1.39
CA THR A 200 1.74 23.52 0.02
C THR A 200 0.93 24.77 0.35
N GLY A 201 0.49 25.52 -0.66
CA GLY A 201 -0.15 26.83 -0.49
C GLY A 201 -1.37 27.02 -1.37
N LEU A 202 -1.91 28.23 -1.29
CA LEU A 202 -3.00 28.71 -2.11
C LEU A 202 -2.48 29.78 -3.07
N GLU A 203 -2.85 29.70 -4.34
CA GLU A 203 -2.73 30.83 -5.25
C GLU A 203 -4.05 31.61 -5.27
N SER A 204 -3.96 32.94 -5.14
CA SER A 204 -5.07 33.84 -5.47
C SER A 204 -5.01 34.17 -6.96
N ASP A 205 -6.09 33.95 -7.72
CA ASP A 205 -6.29 34.74 -8.94
C ASP A 205 -6.20 36.22 -8.53
N SER A 206 -5.30 36.95 -9.16
CA SER A 206 -4.73 38.27 -8.79
C SER A 206 -5.69 39.45 -8.59
N ASN A 207 -6.98 39.23 -8.29
CA ASN A 207 -7.96 40.28 -8.05
C ASN A 207 -8.69 40.15 -6.68
N PRO A 208 -8.25 40.89 -5.65
CA PRO A 208 -8.89 40.91 -4.32
C PRO A 208 -10.32 41.48 -4.32
N SER A 209 -10.79 42.04 -5.43
CA SER A 209 -12.08 42.76 -5.51
C SER A 209 -13.24 41.89 -6.01
N SER A 210 -12.97 40.66 -6.48
CA SER A 210 -13.97 39.82 -7.15
C SER A 210 -14.61 38.72 -6.30
N GLY A 211 -14.10 38.45 -5.09
CA GLY A 211 -14.61 37.37 -4.25
C GLY A 211 -14.51 35.97 -4.90
N ARG A 212 -13.42 35.69 -5.63
CA ARG A 212 -13.21 34.40 -6.34
C ARG A 212 -11.98 33.63 -5.83
N ASP A 213 -12.20 32.32 -5.73
CA ASP A 213 -11.39 31.14 -6.10
C ASP A 213 -9.90 31.08 -5.69
N TYR A 214 -9.61 30.24 -4.69
CA TYR A 214 -8.25 29.79 -4.39
C TYR A 214 -7.96 28.46 -5.07
N ILE A 215 -6.86 28.37 -5.83
CA ILE A 215 -6.32 27.09 -6.31
C ILE A 215 -5.36 26.57 -5.22
N ALA A 216 -5.51 25.30 -4.85
CA ALA A 216 -4.69 24.68 -3.81
C ALA A 216 -3.81 23.59 -4.41
N GLY A 217 -2.54 23.55 -4.01
CA GLY A 217 -1.63 22.49 -4.42
C GLY A 217 -2.05 21.12 -3.90
N ALA A 218 -1.64 20.07 -4.61
CA ALA A 218 -2.02 18.70 -4.30
C ALA A 218 -0.89 17.72 -4.55
N GLY A 219 -0.73 16.70 -3.70
CA GLY A 219 0.17 15.60 -4.04
C GLY A 219 -0.31 14.87 -5.30
N ILE A 220 -1.58 14.49 -5.31
CA ILE A 220 -2.24 13.91 -6.48
C ILE A 220 -3.58 14.62 -6.72
N PHE A 221 -3.79 15.08 -7.95
CA PHE A 221 -5.10 15.49 -8.45
C PHE A 221 -5.66 14.42 -9.39
N HIS A 222 -6.58 13.59 -8.89
CA HIS A 222 -7.18 12.47 -9.63
C HIS A 222 -8.60 12.83 -10.10
N SER A 223 -8.68 13.49 -11.24
CA SER A 223 -9.91 14.11 -11.74
C SER A 223 -10.76 13.26 -12.67
N GLN A 224 -10.25 12.12 -13.12
CA GLN A 224 -10.82 11.31 -14.19
C GLN A 224 -11.13 9.89 -13.74
N GLU A 225 -11.96 9.15 -14.48
CA GLU A 225 -12.16 7.73 -14.19
C GLU A 225 -10.82 6.97 -14.34
N GLY A 226 -10.50 6.10 -13.39
CA GLY A 226 -9.21 5.43 -13.34
C GLY A 226 -9.01 4.67 -12.04
N VAL A 227 -7.79 4.16 -11.86
CA VAL A 227 -7.38 3.45 -10.65
C VAL A 227 -6.15 4.13 -10.07
N LEU A 228 -6.24 4.54 -8.81
CA LEU A 228 -5.13 4.98 -7.99
C LEU A 228 -4.82 3.89 -6.97
N ASN A 229 -3.65 3.26 -7.08
CA ASN A 229 -3.17 2.30 -6.10
C ASN A 229 -2.03 2.91 -5.30
N ILE A 230 -2.10 2.81 -3.98
CA ILE A 230 -1.05 3.22 -3.05
C ILE A 230 -0.71 2.03 -2.16
N THR A 231 0.50 1.51 -2.33
CA THR A 231 1.02 0.37 -1.58
C THR A 231 2.23 0.75 -0.73
N GLY A 232 2.79 1.94 -0.94
CA GLY A 232 3.92 2.50 -0.21
C GLY A 232 4.17 3.96 -0.56
N GLY A 233 5.34 4.47 -0.19
CA GLY A 233 5.76 5.85 -0.50
C GLY A 233 5.03 6.92 0.30
N THR A 234 5.25 8.18 -0.08
CA THR A 234 4.60 9.34 0.53
C THR A 234 3.97 10.25 -0.52
N VAL A 235 2.73 10.66 -0.29
CA VAL A 235 2.03 11.68 -1.08
C VAL A 235 1.78 12.88 -0.19
N SER A 236 2.18 14.08 -0.61
CA SER A 236 2.06 15.29 0.20
C SER A 236 1.65 16.53 -0.60
N GLY A 237 0.94 17.47 0.04
CA GLY A 237 0.57 18.76 -0.55
C GLY A 237 -0.34 19.57 0.39
N TYR A 238 -0.87 20.70 -0.09
CA TYR A 238 -1.93 21.44 0.62
C TYR A 238 -3.13 20.51 0.83
N VAL A 239 -3.53 19.82 -0.24
CA VAL A 239 -4.32 18.59 -0.17
C VAL A 239 -3.37 17.42 -0.42
N GLY A 240 -3.50 16.31 0.33
CA GLY A 240 -2.70 15.12 0.03
C GLY A 240 -3.13 14.53 -1.32
N ILE A 241 -4.39 14.11 -1.38
CA ILE A 241 -5.05 13.60 -2.59
C ILE A 241 -6.39 14.30 -2.75
N GLN A 242 -6.63 14.87 -3.93
CA GLN A 242 -7.97 15.30 -4.32
C GLN A 242 -8.52 14.34 -5.38
N PHE A 243 -9.53 13.57 -4.98
CA PHE A 243 -10.12 12.48 -5.76
C PHE A 243 -11.52 12.89 -6.22
N ARG A 244 -11.81 12.71 -7.51
CA ARG A 244 -13.11 13.12 -8.10
C ARG A 244 -13.85 12.00 -8.80
N SER A 245 -13.14 10.97 -9.21
CA SER A 245 -13.69 9.87 -9.99
C SER A 245 -12.74 8.67 -9.99
N GLY A 246 -13.30 7.46 -10.11
CA GLY A 246 -12.55 6.22 -10.22
C GLY A 246 -12.46 5.42 -8.92
N THR A 247 -11.45 4.57 -8.83
CA THR A 247 -11.19 3.70 -7.69
C THR A 247 -9.87 4.05 -7.01
N LEU A 248 -9.89 4.27 -5.69
CA LEU A 248 -8.71 4.36 -4.84
C LEU A 248 -8.52 3.05 -4.07
N ASN A 249 -7.35 2.42 -4.21
CA ASN A 249 -6.95 1.28 -3.38
C ASN A 249 -5.70 1.67 -2.59
N MET A 250 -5.82 1.83 -1.28
CA MET A 250 -4.70 2.15 -0.40
C MET A 250 -4.49 0.98 0.57
N THR A 251 -3.35 0.32 0.45
CA THR A 251 -2.98 -0.84 1.30
C THR A 251 -1.76 -0.57 2.18
N GLY A 252 -1.13 0.59 1.98
CA GLY A 252 0.07 1.06 2.67
C GLY A 252 0.39 2.49 2.25
N GLY A 253 1.57 2.98 2.62
CA GLY A 253 2.03 4.33 2.30
C GLY A 253 1.40 5.43 3.16
N THR A 254 1.94 6.64 3.06
CA THR A 254 1.52 7.79 3.87
C THR A 254 1.00 8.92 2.99
N VAL A 255 -0.20 9.44 3.27
CA VAL A 255 -0.76 10.63 2.64
C VAL A 255 -0.78 11.76 3.66
N ILE A 256 -0.14 12.89 3.33
CA ILE A 256 0.05 14.03 4.24
C ILE A 256 -0.55 15.29 3.62
N SER A 257 -1.36 16.01 4.38
CA SER A 257 -1.82 17.36 3.99
C SER A 257 -1.45 18.40 5.03
N ASN A 258 -1.09 19.60 4.56
CA ASN A 258 -0.83 20.75 5.43
C ASN A 258 -1.87 21.86 5.32
N GLY A 259 -2.82 21.75 4.38
CA GLY A 259 -3.82 22.75 4.11
C GLY A 259 -4.81 22.93 5.24
N ASN A 260 -5.22 24.18 5.48
CA ASN A 260 -6.30 24.48 6.42
C ASN A 260 -7.66 24.25 5.75
N MET A 261 -8.68 23.92 6.55
CA MET A 261 -10.05 24.00 6.08
C MET A 261 -10.45 25.46 5.86
N PRO A 262 -11.01 25.80 4.69
CA PRO A 262 -11.49 27.15 4.44
C PRO A 262 -12.80 27.38 5.21
N THR A 263 -13.10 28.66 5.50
CA THR A 263 -14.40 29.04 6.10
C THR A 263 -15.57 28.90 5.14
N ALA A 264 -15.30 28.88 3.83
CA ALA A 264 -16.27 28.59 2.77
C ALA A 264 -15.58 27.79 1.66
N VAL A 265 -16.27 26.79 1.15
CA VAL A 265 -15.78 25.92 0.07
C VAL A 265 -16.27 26.51 -1.27
N THR A 266 -15.39 27.20 -1.99
CA THR A 266 -15.66 27.68 -3.36
C THR A 266 -14.68 27.00 -4.32
N PRO A 267 -15.15 26.20 -5.29
CA PRO A 267 -14.29 25.61 -6.30
C PRO A 267 -13.67 26.69 -7.18
N SER A 268 -12.43 26.47 -7.59
CA SER A 268 -11.79 27.29 -8.61
C SER A 268 -12.25 26.94 -10.02
N SER A 269 -11.92 27.78 -10.99
CA SER A 269 -12.29 27.61 -12.40
C SER A 269 -11.78 26.31 -13.05
N ASN A 270 -10.72 25.71 -12.51
CA ASN A 270 -10.20 24.40 -12.93
C ASN A 270 -10.86 23.23 -12.16
N GLY A 271 -11.87 23.52 -11.33
CA GLY A 271 -12.57 22.57 -10.48
C GLY A 271 -11.94 22.37 -9.11
N VAL A 272 -10.65 22.63 -8.91
CA VAL A 272 -9.94 22.32 -7.65
C VAL A 272 -10.51 23.10 -6.48
N VAL A 273 -10.63 22.42 -5.35
CA VAL A 273 -11.15 23.00 -4.12
C VAL A 273 -10.05 23.09 -3.08
N ALA A 274 -9.90 24.27 -2.48
CA ALA A 274 -8.93 24.53 -1.42
C ALA A 274 -9.40 23.91 -0.09
N ILE A 275 -9.09 22.62 0.14
CA ILE A 275 -9.59 21.85 1.29
C ILE A 275 -8.42 21.26 2.07
N GLY A 276 -8.40 21.50 3.37
CA GLY A 276 -7.45 20.86 4.28
C GLY A 276 -7.85 19.42 4.58
N ALA A 277 -7.47 18.49 3.71
CA ALA A 277 -7.68 17.07 3.94
C ALA A 277 -6.54 16.21 3.40
N GLY A 278 -6.25 15.12 4.10
CA GLY A 278 -5.32 14.10 3.62
C GLY A 278 -5.84 13.51 2.32
N ILE A 279 -7.07 12.99 2.36
CA ILE A 279 -7.82 12.55 1.18
C ILE A 279 -9.13 13.34 1.11
N ALA A 280 -9.33 14.07 0.02
CA ALA A 280 -10.56 14.78 -0.27
C ALA A 280 -11.32 14.08 -1.40
N PHE A 281 -12.49 13.54 -1.11
CA PHE A 281 -13.46 13.10 -2.12
C PHE A 281 -14.31 14.30 -2.50
N ILE A 282 -14.25 14.74 -3.75
CA ILE A 282 -15.02 15.89 -4.23
C ILE A 282 -16.16 15.40 -5.11
N THR A 283 -17.37 15.40 -4.57
CA THR A 283 -18.58 15.18 -5.39
C THR A 283 -18.84 16.43 -6.23
N ASN A 284 -19.25 16.25 -7.48
CA ASN A 284 -19.52 17.33 -8.42
C ASN A 284 -21.01 17.46 -8.74
N GLY A 285 -21.56 18.67 -8.59
CA GLY A 285 -22.81 19.10 -9.22
C GLY A 285 -22.64 19.52 -10.69
N ASP A 286 -23.71 19.34 -11.48
CA ASP A 286 -23.93 19.68 -12.90
C ASP A 286 -22.73 19.45 -13.86
N PRO A 287 -22.66 18.30 -14.55
CA PRO A 287 -21.57 17.97 -15.46
C PRO A 287 -21.44 18.98 -16.61
N GLU A 288 -22.51 19.67 -17.01
CA GLU A 288 -22.50 20.64 -18.11
C GLU A 288 -21.64 21.87 -17.79
N LYS A 289 -21.27 22.07 -16.51
CA LYS A 289 -20.45 23.21 -16.05
C LYS A 289 -19.02 22.86 -15.68
N VAL A 290 -18.75 21.65 -15.18
CA VAL A 290 -17.43 21.27 -14.62
C VAL A 290 -16.77 20.08 -15.33
N GLY A 291 -17.54 19.35 -16.13
CA GLY A 291 -17.09 18.27 -16.99
C GLY A 291 -16.62 16.97 -16.34
N TYR A 292 -16.50 16.90 -15.01
CA TYR A 292 -16.14 15.67 -14.30
C TYR A 292 -17.26 14.62 -14.31
N ARG A 293 -16.92 13.35 -14.55
CA ARG A 293 -17.84 12.19 -14.59
C ARG A 293 -17.26 11.00 -13.85
N GLY A 294 -18.14 10.08 -13.47
CA GLY A 294 -17.78 8.81 -12.84
C GLY A 294 -17.85 8.86 -11.32
N ASN A 295 -18.37 7.78 -10.73
CA ASN A 295 -18.45 7.64 -9.28
C ASN A 295 -17.07 7.36 -8.68
N MET A 296 -16.95 7.66 -7.39
CA MET A 296 -15.77 7.38 -6.59
C MET A 296 -16.00 6.14 -5.74
N SER A 297 -15.00 5.29 -5.67
CA SER A 297 -14.91 4.22 -4.68
C SER A 297 -13.52 4.19 -4.05
N ALA A 298 -13.44 3.80 -2.79
CA ALA A 298 -12.19 3.70 -2.06
C ALA A 298 -12.16 2.48 -1.15
N THR A 299 -11.03 1.76 -1.17
CA THR A 299 -10.69 0.72 -0.20
C THR A 299 -9.39 1.08 0.48
N ILE A 300 -9.41 1.21 1.81
CA ILE A 300 -8.25 1.54 2.64
C ILE A 300 -8.02 0.42 3.66
N SER A 301 -6.79 -0.08 3.70
CA SER A 301 -6.41 -1.27 4.47
C SER A 301 -4.89 -1.33 4.71
N GLY A 302 -4.42 -2.40 5.33
CA GLY A 302 -3.02 -2.60 5.69
C GLY A 302 -2.50 -1.53 6.64
N ASP A 303 -1.28 -1.07 6.38
CA ASP A 303 -0.52 -0.06 7.12
C ASP A 303 -0.64 1.34 6.51
N ALA A 304 -1.72 1.60 5.78
CA ALA A 304 -2.06 2.91 5.23
C ALA A 304 -2.16 3.99 6.32
N GLU A 305 -1.56 5.15 6.07
CA GLU A 305 -1.58 6.29 6.99
C GLU A 305 -2.05 7.56 6.28
N VAL A 306 -3.03 8.24 6.86
CA VAL A 306 -3.57 9.51 6.33
C VAL A 306 -3.51 10.57 7.42
N ILE A 307 -2.72 11.63 7.18
CA ILE A 307 -2.43 12.68 8.15
C ILE A 307 -2.82 14.04 7.56
N ALA A 308 -3.59 14.81 8.31
CA ALA A 308 -3.97 16.17 7.97
C ALA A 308 -3.63 17.14 9.09
N THR A 309 -2.59 17.96 8.90
CA THR A 309 -2.01 18.79 9.96
C THR A 309 -2.56 20.23 10.00
N GLY A 310 -3.27 20.66 8.96
CA GLY A 310 -3.79 22.02 8.87
C GLY A 310 -4.90 22.31 9.87
N GLU A 311 -5.14 23.59 10.15
CA GLU A 311 -6.24 24.01 11.03
C GLU A 311 -7.60 23.65 10.44
N GLY A 312 -8.47 23.07 11.25
CA GLY A 312 -9.81 22.67 10.82
C GLY A 312 -9.87 21.36 10.01
N SER A 313 -8.73 20.71 9.75
CA SER A 313 -8.62 19.61 8.78
C SER A 313 -9.21 18.27 9.25
N TYR A 314 -9.47 17.41 8.28
CA TYR A 314 -9.83 16.01 8.49
C TYR A 314 -8.87 15.08 7.75
N ALA A 315 -8.65 13.86 8.26
CA ALA A 315 -7.83 12.89 7.53
C ALA A 315 -8.50 12.53 6.19
N ILE A 316 -9.80 12.18 6.25
CA ILE A 316 -10.66 11.97 5.08
C ILE A 316 -11.84 12.95 5.14
N TYR A 317 -12.06 13.65 4.03
CA TYR A 317 -13.16 14.59 3.89
C TYR A 317 -13.94 14.36 2.60
N GLU A 318 -15.25 14.26 2.70
CA GLU A 318 -16.16 14.34 1.56
C GLU A 318 -16.67 15.77 1.39
N ALA A 319 -16.21 16.44 0.35
CA ALA A 319 -16.65 17.77 -0.01
C ALA A 319 -17.79 17.71 -1.02
N ASN A 320 -18.74 18.62 -0.85
CA ASN A 320 -19.86 18.78 -1.77
C ASN A 320 -19.65 19.99 -2.69
N HIS A 321 -19.89 19.79 -3.98
CA HIS A 321 -20.06 20.85 -4.96
C HIS A 321 -21.56 21.07 -5.26
N GLU A 322 -22.26 21.79 -4.39
CA GLU A 322 -23.62 22.25 -4.73
C GLU A 322 -23.56 23.57 -5.49
N THR A 323 -23.66 23.51 -6.82
CA THR A 323 -24.43 24.57 -7.48
C THR A 323 -25.90 24.23 -7.24
N ALA A 324 -26.55 24.99 -6.36
CA ALA A 324 -27.94 24.82 -5.96
C ALA A 324 -28.87 24.32 -7.09
N GLY A 325 -29.43 23.12 -6.93
CA GLY A 325 -30.63 22.67 -7.68
C GLY A 325 -30.51 21.43 -8.58
N ASN A 326 -29.33 20.85 -8.79
CA ASN A 326 -29.16 19.62 -9.59
C ASN A 326 -28.53 18.51 -8.74
N GLU A 327 -29.03 17.28 -8.86
CA GLU A 327 -28.44 16.08 -8.25
C GLU A 327 -26.98 15.94 -8.72
N SER A 328 -26.08 15.54 -7.81
CA SER A 328 -24.66 15.34 -8.13
C SER A 328 -24.46 14.10 -9.01
N ASP A 329 -23.87 14.27 -10.19
CA ASP A 329 -23.59 13.19 -11.15
C ASP A 329 -22.41 12.29 -10.72
N THR A 330 -21.55 12.78 -9.81
CA THR A 330 -20.44 12.00 -9.25
C THR A 330 -20.62 11.91 -7.74
N GLN A 331 -20.58 10.68 -7.22
CA GLN A 331 -20.85 10.38 -5.82
C GLN A 331 -19.80 9.43 -5.28
N LEU A 332 -19.57 9.50 -3.96
CA LEU A 332 -18.84 8.45 -3.26
C LEU A 332 -19.79 7.27 -3.03
N VAL A 333 -19.69 6.25 -3.89
CA VAL A 333 -20.58 5.08 -3.84
C VAL A 333 -20.05 3.94 -2.99
N ALA A 334 -18.77 3.97 -2.63
CA ALA A 334 -18.18 3.00 -1.71
C ALA A 334 -16.94 3.58 -1.01
N LEU A 335 -16.90 3.52 0.31
CA LEU A 335 -15.71 3.72 1.15
C LEU A 335 -15.62 2.55 2.11
N THR A 336 -14.64 1.67 1.90
CA THR A 336 -14.36 0.52 2.77
C THR A 336 -13.05 0.75 3.51
N ILE A 337 -13.10 0.74 4.83
CA ILE A 337 -11.92 0.83 5.70
C ILE A 337 -11.83 -0.44 6.55
N THR A 338 -10.76 -1.21 6.37
CA THR A 338 -10.51 -2.44 7.16
C THR A 338 -9.35 -2.32 8.13
N SER A 339 -8.43 -1.38 7.89
CA SER A 339 -7.35 -0.98 8.80
C SER A 339 -6.69 0.32 8.32
N GLY A 340 -5.65 0.78 9.02
CA GLY A 340 -4.93 2.02 8.75
C GLY A 340 -5.09 3.05 9.88
N THR A 341 -4.36 4.16 9.78
CA THR A 341 -4.37 5.26 10.77
C THR A 341 -4.83 6.56 10.13
N PHE A 342 -5.75 7.27 10.78
CA PHE A 342 -6.44 8.44 10.24
C PHE A 342 -6.40 9.62 11.21
N GLU A 343 -5.43 10.51 10.98
CA GLU A 343 -5.11 11.65 11.83
C GLU A 343 -5.59 12.95 11.19
N GLY A 344 -6.59 13.60 11.78
CA GLY A 344 -7.04 14.93 11.39
C GLY A 344 -7.13 15.84 12.60
N LYS A 345 -6.92 17.15 12.40
CA LYS A 345 -6.86 18.09 13.52
C LYS A 345 -8.21 18.37 14.15
N VAL A 346 -9.30 18.29 13.39
CA VAL A 346 -10.67 18.33 13.90
C VAL A 346 -11.24 16.93 14.07
N GLY A 347 -10.97 16.05 13.11
CA GLY A 347 -11.39 14.66 13.22
C GLY A 347 -10.83 13.78 12.11
N ALA A 348 -10.97 12.47 12.28
CA ALA A 348 -10.49 11.50 11.33
C ALA A 348 -11.32 11.50 10.04
N LEU A 349 -12.65 11.52 10.15
CA LEU A 349 -13.57 11.44 9.02
C LEU A 349 -14.65 12.52 9.11
N SER A 350 -14.97 13.12 7.97
CA SER A 350 -16.24 13.84 7.76
C SER A 350 -16.78 13.44 6.40
N ILE A 351 -17.74 12.52 6.41
CA ILE A 351 -18.37 11.92 5.23
C ILE A 351 -19.85 12.31 5.26
N GLN A 352 -20.37 12.77 4.13
CA GLN A 352 -21.76 13.22 4.01
C GLN A 352 -22.66 12.18 3.33
N ASN A 353 -22.06 11.13 2.73
CA ASN A 353 -22.69 10.07 1.95
C ASN A 353 -23.70 10.62 0.94
N LYS A 354 -23.27 11.61 0.15
CA LYS A 354 -24.19 12.28 -0.78
C LYS A 354 -24.58 11.34 -1.91
N GLY A 355 -25.89 11.26 -2.17
CA GLY A 355 -26.49 10.27 -3.08
C GLY A 355 -27.08 9.05 -2.40
N ASP A 356 -26.75 8.84 -1.13
CA ASP A 356 -27.35 7.83 -0.25
C ASP A 356 -27.44 8.37 1.18
N GLU A 357 -28.03 9.56 1.35
CA GLU A 357 -28.05 10.26 2.66
C GLU A 357 -28.80 9.49 3.76
N ASP A 358 -29.72 8.62 3.34
CA ASP A 358 -30.47 7.70 4.19
C ASP A 358 -29.72 6.38 4.46
N ASN A 359 -28.51 6.23 3.88
CA ASN A 359 -27.63 5.08 4.02
C ASN A 359 -28.31 3.74 3.68
N THR A 360 -29.11 3.74 2.62
CA THR A 360 -29.86 2.58 2.14
C THR A 360 -29.00 1.61 1.33
N ASN A 361 -27.93 2.10 0.71
CA ASN A 361 -27.00 1.32 -0.11
C ASN A 361 -25.79 0.83 0.68
N GLY A 362 -25.54 1.38 1.87
CA GLY A 362 -24.43 0.96 2.73
C GLY A 362 -23.07 1.35 2.16
N ASN A 363 -22.95 2.57 1.62
CA ASN A 363 -21.76 3.01 0.91
C ASN A 363 -20.51 3.11 1.80
N VAL A 364 -20.64 3.33 3.10
CA VAL A 364 -19.48 3.47 4.01
C VAL A 364 -19.41 2.26 4.94
N SER A 365 -18.37 1.44 4.82
CA SER A 365 -18.13 0.27 5.68
C SER A 365 -16.82 0.43 6.42
N ILE A 366 -16.86 0.31 7.75
CA ILE A 366 -15.68 0.36 8.62
C ILE A 366 -15.65 -0.91 9.46
N SER A 367 -14.57 -1.68 9.36
CA SER A 367 -14.35 -2.91 10.13
C SER A 367 -13.03 -2.91 10.91
N GLY A 368 -12.24 -1.85 10.79
CA GLY A 368 -10.98 -1.66 11.51
C GLY A 368 -10.38 -0.28 11.24
N GLY A 369 -9.20 -0.04 11.83
CA GLY A 369 -8.48 1.23 11.75
C GLY A 369 -8.41 1.97 13.09
N ALA A 370 -7.52 2.96 13.15
CA ALA A 370 -7.36 3.89 14.27
C ALA A 370 -7.66 5.32 13.83
N PHE A 371 -8.55 5.98 14.57
CA PHE A 371 -9.14 7.25 14.19
C PHE A 371 -8.91 8.30 15.29
N SER A 372 -8.27 9.42 14.95
CA SER A 372 -8.10 10.60 15.83
C SER A 372 -9.41 11.18 16.42
N SER A 373 -10.56 10.82 15.87
CA SER A 373 -11.89 11.10 16.43
C SER A 373 -12.85 9.97 16.07
N GLN A 374 -13.89 9.76 16.87
CA GLN A 374 -14.93 8.78 16.56
C GLN A 374 -15.61 9.14 15.22
N PRO A 375 -15.66 8.22 14.23
CA PRO A 375 -16.40 8.43 12.99
C PRO A 375 -17.91 8.62 13.23
N GLU A 376 -18.57 9.42 12.40
CA GLU A 376 -20.03 9.61 12.49
C GLU A 376 -20.79 8.34 12.09
N GLU A 377 -21.49 7.74 13.06
CA GLU A 377 -22.22 6.47 12.86
C GLU A 377 -23.38 6.57 11.86
N LYS A 378 -23.96 7.77 11.67
CA LYS A 378 -25.14 8.00 10.81
C LYS A 378 -24.96 7.45 9.40
N TYR A 379 -23.74 7.50 8.86
CA TYR A 379 -23.45 7.20 7.47
C TYR A 379 -22.85 5.80 7.26
N LEU A 380 -22.70 5.00 8.32
CA LEU A 380 -22.08 3.67 8.27
C LEU A 380 -23.10 2.60 7.92
N ALA A 381 -22.77 1.73 6.96
CA ALA A 381 -23.59 0.63 6.47
C ALA A 381 -24.09 -0.33 7.57
N GLU A 382 -23.33 -0.42 8.66
CA GLU A 382 -23.59 -1.28 9.80
C GLU A 382 -23.37 -0.50 11.10
N ASN A 383 -23.99 -0.97 12.20
CA ASN A 383 -23.71 -0.43 13.52
C ASN A 383 -22.30 -0.85 13.95
N VAL A 384 -21.34 0.07 13.85
CA VAL A 384 -19.96 -0.15 14.27
C VAL A 384 -19.77 0.36 15.69
N THR A 385 -19.21 -0.49 16.56
CA THR A 385 -18.79 -0.06 17.90
C THR A 385 -17.39 0.51 17.82
N PHE A 386 -17.20 1.74 18.28
CA PHE A 386 -15.90 2.35 18.45
C PHE A 386 -15.52 2.40 19.92
N VAL A 387 -14.23 2.16 20.21
CA VAL A 387 -13.68 2.17 21.57
C VAL A 387 -12.42 3.00 21.60
N ASP A 388 -12.19 3.72 22.70
CA ASP A 388 -10.93 4.43 22.94
C ASP A 388 -9.82 3.41 23.22
N ASP A 389 -8.70 3.51 22.50
CA ASP A 389 -7.55 2.62 22.67
C ASP A 389 -6.68 2.97 23.89
N GLY A 390 -6.91 4.13 24.52
CA GLY A 390 -6.11 4.68 25.62
C GLY A 390 -4.88 5.46 25.16
N GLU A 391 -4.65 5.55 23.85
CA GLU A 391 -3.56 6.28 23.19
C GLU A 391 -4.07 7.52 22.41
N GLY A 392 -5.37 7.78 22.48
CA GLY A 392 -6.01 8.95 21.87
C GLY A 392 -6.70 8.65 20.54
N HIS A 393 -6.87 7.37 20.16
CA HIS A 393 -7.62 6.97 18.98
C HIS A 393 -8.87 6.20 19.35
N PHE A 394 -9.85 6.29 18.46
CA PHE A 394 -11.00 5.40 18.41
C PHE A 394 -10.68 4.25 17.46
N VAL A 395 -10.93 3.02 17.88
CA VAL A 395 -10.68 1.80 17.11
C VAL A 395 -11.91 0.91 17.07
N VAL A 396 -12.01 0.05 16.05
CA VAL A 396 -13.01 -1.03 16.04
C VAL A 396 -12.42 -2.23 16.80
N PRO A 397 -13.04 -2.65 17.92
CA PRO A 397 -12.52 -3.76 18.69
C PRO A 397 -12.59 -5.06 17.87
N SER A 398 -11.55 -5.88 17.96
CA SER A 398 -11.49 -7.15 17.24
C SER A 398 -10.64 -8.16 17.99
N LEU A 399 -10.92 -9.44 17.75
CA LEU A 399 -10.15 -10.56 18.29
C LEU A 399 -10.10 -11.65 17.22
N THR A 400 -8.89 -12.00 16.79
CA THR A 400 -8.68 -12.99 15.72
C THR A 400 -7.56 -13.96 16.09
N PHE A 401 -7.69 -15.21 15.65
CA PHE A 401 -6.63 -16.22 15.79
C PHE A 401 -5.90 -16.41 14.47
N ALA A 402 -4.58 -16.60 14.52
CA ALA A 402 -3.78 -16.93 13.34
C ALA A 402 -4.12 -18.32 12.76
N THR A 403 -4.60 -19.25 13.61
CA THR A 403 -5.12 -20.56 13.21
C THR A 403 -6.36 -20.93 14.03
N ASN A 404 -7.31 -21.58 13.37
CA ASN A 404 -8.55 -22.08 13.98
C ASN A 404 -8.54 -23.61 14.19
N VAL A 405 -7.45 -24.29 13.83
CA VAL A 405 -7.24 -25.73 14.07
C VAL A 405 -5.80 -25.98 14.48
N ILE A 406 -5.61 -26.77 15.54
CA ILE A 406 -4.31 -27.19 16.05
C ILE A 406 -4.35 -28.69 16.36
N THR A 407 -3.25 -29.38 16.06
CA THR A 407 -2.98 -30.73 16.55
C THR A 407 -1.82 -30.67 17.53
N LEU A 408 -2.00 -31.27 18.70
CA LEU A 408 -1.06 -31.24 19.81
C LEU A 408 -0.74 -32.65 20.27
N ALA A 409 0.53 -32.97 20.51
CA ALA A 409 0.91 -34.24 21.12
C ALA A 409 0.72 -34.20 22.64
N MET A 410 0.52 -35.36 23.27
CA MET A 410 0.50 -35.45 24.73
C MET A 410 1.81 -34.89 25.31
N ASN A 411 1.72 -34.00 26.31
CA ASN A 411 2.83 -33.29 26.96
C ASN A 411 3.46 -32.11 26.17
N GLU A 412 2.95 -31.76 24.99
CA GLU A 412 3.35 -30.52 24.30
C GLU A 412 2.39 -29.38 24.69
N THR A 413 2.89 -28.21 25.08
CA THR A 413 2.06 -27.01 25.26
C THR A 413 2.27 -26.06 24.10
N ILE A 414 1.24 -25.28 23.78
CA ILE A 414 1.29 -24.29 22.71
C ILE A 414 0.51 -23.05 23.13
N THR A 415 1.10 -21.88 22.90
CA THR A 415 0.39 -20.60 23.04
C THR A 415 -0.28 -20.27 21.72
N LEU A 416 -1.58 -19.97 21.74
CA LEU A 416 -2.29 -19.47 20.56
C LEU A 416 -1.71 -18.12 20.13
N ASP A 417 -1.42 -17.98 18.84
CA ASP A 417 -1.10 -16.69 18.26
C ASP A 417 -2.41 -15.98 17.88
N TYR A 418 -2.63 -14.80 18.47
CA TYR A 418 -3.87 -14.04 18.32
C TYR A 418 -3.56 -12.54 18.20
N THR A 419 -4.45 -11.83 17.52
CA THR A 419 -4.43 -10.36 17.44
C THR A 419 -5.66 -9.82 18.14
N VAL A 420 -5.47 -8.81 18.98
CA VAL A 420 -6.55 -8.15 19.72
C VAL A 420 -6.46 -6.63 19.56
N VAL A 421 -7.61 -6.00 19.37
CA VAL A 421 -7.78 -4.55 19.30
C VAL A 421 -8.88 -4.14 20.29
N PRO A 422 -8.67 -3.11 21.13
CA PRO A 422 -7.40 -2.43 21.37
C PRO A 422 -6.37 -3.36 22.05
N ALA A 423 -5.07 -3.00 21.98
CA ALA A 423 -3.98 -3.85 22.48
C ALA A 423 -4.04 -4.12 24.00
N ASN A 424 -4.72 -3.24 24.75
CA ASN A 424 -4.93 -3.35 26.19
C ASN A 424 -6.25 -4.07 26.57
N ALA A 425 -7.00 -4.61 25.60
CA ALA A 425 -8.27 -5.27 25.85
C ALA A 425 -8.08 -6.54 26.70
N MET A 426 -8.98 -6.73 27.67
CA MET A 426 -9.01 -7.94 28.50
C MET A 426 -9.71 -9.08 27.75
N ILE A 427 -9.15 -10.29 27.84
CA ILE A 427 -9.67 -11.49 27.15
C ILE A 427 -10.04 -12.55 28.19
N ASN A 428 -11.25 -13.11 28.03
CA ASN A 428 -11.72 -14.27 28.77
C ASN A 428 -11.51 -15.54 27.94
N TRP A 429 -10.76 -16.50 28.48
CA TRP A 429 -10.45 -17.77 27.84
C TRP A 429 -11.28 -18.92 28.42
N THR A 430 -11.76 -19.81 27.56
CA THR A 430 -12.54 -20.99 27.96
C THR A 430 -12.19 -22.21 27.11
N SER A 431 -12.33 -23.41 27.68
CA SER A 431 -12.28 -24.68 26.96
C SER A 431 -13.65 -25.34 27.03
N SER A 432 -14.14 -25.83 25.89
CA SER A 432 -15.40 -26.58 25.82
C SER A 432 -15.34 -27.92 26.57
N ASN A 433 -14.13 -28.48 26.71
CA ASN A 433 -13.86 -29.69 27.47
C ASN A 433 -12.45 -29.62 28.11
N PRO A 434 -12.34 -29.08 29.35
CA PRO A 434 -11.09 -29.00 30.10
C PRO A 434 -10.41 -30.36 30.36
N GLU A 435 -11.15 -31.47 30.32
CA GLU A 435 -10.59 -32.82 30.49
C GLU A 435 -9.75 -33.26 29.28
N ILE A 436 -9.91 -32.62 28.11
CA ILE A 436 -9.12 -32.87 26.90
C ILE A 436 -7.96 -31.88 26.80
N ALA A 437 -8.24 -30.58 26.96
CA ALA A 437 -7.22 -29.54 27.05
C ALA A 437 -7.73 -28.32 27.83
N THR A 438 -6.84 -27.69 28.60
CA THR A 438 -7.10 -26.44 29.33
C THR A 438 -6.39 -25.27 28.66
N VAL A 439 -6.86 -24.05 28.91
CA VAL A 439 -6.22 -22.81 28.44
C VAL A 439 -6.04 -21.86 29.62
N ASP A 440 -4.90 -21.17 29.69
CA ASP A 440 -4.62 -20.16 30.73
C ASP A 440 -5.00 -18.73 30.29
N ALA A 441 -4.74 -17.73 31.14
CA ALA A 441 -5.06 -16.33 30.85
C ALA A 441 -4.23 -15.71 29.72
N ASN A 442 -3.10 -16.33 29.34
CA ASN A 442 -2.22 -15.89 28.26
C ASN A 442 -2.49 -16.64 26.96
N GLY A 443 -3.50 -17.52 26.91
CA GLY A 443 -3.79 -18.36 25.75
C GLY A 443 -2.86 -19.57 25.61
N GLU A 444 -2.13 -19.96 26.65
CA GLU A 444 -1.34 -21.21 26.66
C GLU A 444 -2.27 -22.41 26.85
N ILE A 445 -2.25 -23.31 25.87
CA ILE A 445 -3.03 -24.54 25.84
C ILE A 445 -2.19 -25.69 26.40
N THR A 446 -2.75 -26.39 27.38
CA THR A 446 -2.15 -27.59 27.98
C THR A 446 -3.03 -28.82 27.70
N PRO A 447 -2.51 -29.89 27.07
CA PRO A 447 -3.25 -31.11 26.83
C PRO A 447 -3.44 -31.90 28.13
N ALA A 448 -4.60 -32.51 28.29
CA ALA A 448 -4.97 -33.33 29.45
C ALA A 448 -5.32 -34.78 29.06
N ALA A 449 -6.02 -34.97 27.94
CA ALA A 449 -6.37 -36.30 27.41
C ALA A 449 -6.48 -36.27 25.88
N ALA A 450 -6.28 -37.43 25.23
CA ALA A 450 -6.48 -37.53 23.79
C ALA A 450 -7.95 -37.31 23.43
N GLY A 451 -8.19 -36.57 22.35
CA GLY A 451 -9.53 -36.16 21.95
C GLY A 451 -9.55 -34.80 21.28
N GLU A 452 -10.75 -34.26 21.09
CA GLU A 452 -10.97 -32.96 20.46
C GLU A 452 -11.74 -32.03 21.40
N THR A 453 -11.28 -30.78 21.54
CA THR A 453 -11.98 -29.73 22.29
C THR A 453 -11.85 -28.40 21.55
N THR A 454 -12.79 -27.50 21.74
CA THR A 454 -12.71 -26.11 21.27
C THR A 454 -12.23 -25.19 22.38
N ILE A 455 -11.23 -24.36 22.07
CA ILE A 455 -10.79 -23.23 22.90
C ILE A 455 -11.42 -21.95 22.35
N THR A 456 -12.03 -21.16 23.22
CA THR A 456 -12.70 -19.90 22.87
C THR A 456 -12.11 -18.75 23.67
N ALA A 457 -11.77 -17.66 22.98
CA ALA A 457 -11.41 -16.37 23.57
C ALA A 457 -12.51 -15.35 23.29
N THR A 458 -12.90 -14.58 24.30
CA THR A 458 -13.95 -13.55 24.21
C THR A 458 -13.44 -12.25 24.80
N LEU A 459 -13.71 -11.11 24.17
CA LEU A 459 -13.39 -9.80 24.75
C LEU A 459 -14.23 -9.56 26.00
N ALA A 460 -13.59 -9.20 27.11
CA ALA A 460 -14.25 -9.11 28.41
C ALA A 460 -15.35 -8.03 28.44
N ASP A 461 -15.11 -6.90 27.77
CA ASP A 461 -16.05 -5.78 27.70
C ASP A 461 -17.06 -5.93 26.55
N TYR A 462 -16.87 -6.91 25.65
CA TYR A 462 -17.68 -7.14 24.45
C TYR A 462 -17.90 -8.64 24.21
N ASP A 463 -18.91 -9.20 24.88
CA ASP A 463 -19.21 -10.64 24.86
C ASP A 463 -19.58 -11.21 23.48
N THR A 464 -19.94 -10.34 22.53
CA THR A 464 -20.23 -10.68 21.13
C THR A 464 -18.98 -10.85 20.28
N ILE A 465 -17.81 -10.37 20.72
CA ILE A 465 -16.54 -10.45 19.98
C ILE A 465 -15.72 -11.61 20.52
N SER A 466 -15.60 -12.66 19.71
CA SER A 466 -14.89 -13.89 20.10
C SER A 466 -14.17 -14.56 18.93
N ALA A 467 -13.15 -15.36 19.27
CA ALA A 467 -12.44 -16.24 18.35
C ALA A 467 -12.39 -17.66 18.93
N SER A 468 -12.39 -18.68 18.06
CA SER A 468 -12.36 -20.09 18.48
C SER A 468 -11.36 -20.92 17.69
N CYS A 469 -10.77 -21.90 18.36
CA CYS A 469 -9.80 -22.84 17.80
C CYS A 469 -10.16 -24.27 18.19
N THR A 470 -10.20 -25.18 17.22
CA THR A 470 -10.36 -26.62 17.47
C THR A 470 -9.00 -27.24 17.76
N VAL A 471 -8.88 -27.88 18.91
CA VAL A 471 -7.66 -28.53 19.38
C VAL A 471 -7.87 -30.03 19.38
N THR A 472 -7.07 -30.74 18.60
CA THR A 472 -7.01 -32.20 18.61
C THR A 472 -5.75 -32.66 19.35
N VAL A 473 -5.92 -33.31 20.50
CA VAL A 473 -4.84 -33.91 21.26
C VAL A 473 -4.66 -35.37 20.81
N THR A 474 -3.43 -35.72 20.44
CA THR A 474 -3.06 -37.07 20.00
C THR A 474 -2.27 -37.81 21.07
N GLU A 475 -2.47 -39.13 21.16
CA GLU A 475 -1.63 -39.97 22.01
C GLU A 475 -0.21 -40.02 21.47
N ASP A 476 0.76 -39.96 22.37
CA ASP A 476 2.17 -40.08 22.01
C ASP A 476 2.46 -41.58 21.81
N ASP A 477 2.69 -42.00 20.56
CA ASP A 477 2.89 -43.40 20.17
C ASP A 477 4.31 -43.88 20.54
N THR A 478 4.84 -43.44 21.69
CA THR A 478 6.10 -43.93 22.21
C THR A 478 5.87 -45.30 22.87
N PRO A 479 6.45 -46.40 22.35
CA PRO A 479 6.27 -47.70 22.96
C PRO A 479 6.87 -47.66 24.37
N ILE A 480 6.00 -47.77 25.38
CA ILE A 480 6.37 -48.03 26.76
C ILE A 480 7.34 -49.22 26.80
N THR A 481 8.63 -48.95 26.95
CA THR A 481 9.59 -50.00 27.27
C THR A 481 9.37 -50.32 28.75
N PRO A 482 8.89 -51.52 29.12
CA PRO A 482 8.59 -51.82 30.51
C PRO A 482 9.87 -51.67 31.36
N PRO A 483 9.75 -51.19 32.61
CA PRO A 483 10.91 -51.00 33.48
C PRO A 483 11.58 -52.36 33.73
N VAL A 484 12.86 -52.47 33.40
CA VAL A 484 13.68 -53.62 33.81
C VAL A 484 13.82 -53.54 35.32
N THR A 485 13.12 -54.42 36.04
CA THR A 485 13.37 -54.70 37.44
C THR A 485 14.67 -55.46 37.58
N SER A 486 15.75 -54.79 37.97
CA SER A 486 16.97 -55.44 38.44
C SER A 486 16.96 -55.48 39.98
N ASP A 487 16.31 -56.49 40.55
CA ASP A 487 16.61 -56.95 41.90
C ASP A 487 17.71 -58.01 41.81
N ASP A 488 18.96 -57.64 42.13
CA ASP A 488 19.86 -58.54 42.85
C ASP A 488 20.98 -57.73 43.53
N VAL A 489 20.82 -57.54 44.84
CA VAL A 489 21.89 -57.12 45.74
C VAL A 489 22.10 -58.26 46.73
N THR A 490 23.24 -58.94 46.65
CA THR A 490 23.81 -59.67 47.78
C THR A 490 25.30 -59.36 47.96
N PRO A 491 25.76 -59.05 49.20
CA PRO A 491 27.14 -58.65 49.49
C PRO A 491 28.08 -59.83 49.81
N PRO A 492 29.41 -59.63 49.85
CA PRO A 492 30.38 -60.72 49.86
C PRO A 492 30.77 -61.14 51.29
N HIS A 493 30.99 -62.43 51.52
CA HIS A 493 31.95 -62.90 52.53
C HIS A 493 32.60 -64.24 52.16
N THR A 494 33.83 -64.37 52.65
CA THR A 494 34.99 -65.16 52.25
C THR A 494 35.06 -66.56 52.86
N GLY A 495 35.70 -67.52 52.15
CA GLY A 495 36.31 -68.70 52.79
C GLY A 495 36.72 -69.87 51.88
N GLY A 496 37.99 -69.92 51.49
CA GLY A 496 38.86 -71.10 51.67
C GLY A 496 38.86 -72.30 50.68
N SER A 497 40.03 -72.49 50.04
CA SER A 497 40.74 -73.77 49.79
C SER A 497 40.40 -74.63 48.56
N GLY A 498 41.42 -74.75 47.67
CA GLY A 498 41.90 -76.07 47.22
C GLY A 498 41.81 -76.43 45.75
N GLY A 499 42.89 -76.21 45.00
CA GLY A 499 43.49 -77.16 44.04
C GLY A 499 42.84 -77.41 42.67
N GLY A 500 43.67 -77.39 41.61
CA GLY A 500 43.50 -78.28 40.46
C GLY A 500 43.33 -77.67 39.07
N CYS A 501 44.47 -77.37 38.42
CA CYS A 501 44.82 -77.62 37.02
C CYS A 501 43.75 -77.62 35.88
N SER A 502 44.00 -76.71 34.91
CA SER A 502 44.29 -77.00 33.49
C SER A 502 43.19 -77.37 32.47
N ALA A 503 43.06 -76.43 31.50
CA ALA A 503 42.97 -76.58 30.04
C ALA A 503 41.60 -76.66 29.33
N GLY A 504 41.44 -75.80 28.31
CA GLY A 504 40.65 -76.10 27.11
C GLY A 504 39.99 -74.93 26.37
N PHE A 505 40.72 -74.32 25.40
CA PHE A 505 40.34 -73.77 24.06
C PHE A 505 38.86 -73.42 23.73
N GLY A 506 38.47 -72.40 22.95
CA GLY A 506 39.11 -71.42 22.04
C GLY A 506 38.04 -70.37 21.61
N ALA A 507 38.34 -69.08 21.39
CA ALA A 507 38.92 -68.42 20.21
C ALA A 507 38.04 -68.40 18.93
N LEU A 508 37.48 -67.21 18.61
CA LEU A 508 37.47 -66.45 17.32
C LEU A 508 36.33 -65.38 17.37
N ALA A 509 36.57 -64.05 17.45
CA ALA A 509 37.05 -63.09 16.43
C ALA A 509 36.09 -63.03 15.21
N LEU A 510 35.70 -61.91 14.57
CA LEU A 510 36.17 -60.53 14.40
C LEU A 510 35.02 -59.84 13.59
N LEU A 511 34.67 -58.55 13.67
CA LEU A 511 35.24 -57.47 12.85
C LEU A 511 34.55 -56.13 13.19
N ALA A 512 35.36 -55.08 13.33
CA ALA A 512 34.96 -53.68 13.45
C ALA A 512 34.81 -53.01 12.07
N ALA A 513 34.05 -51.91 12.00
CA ALA A 513 34.42 -50.70 11.24
C ALA A 513 33.43 -49.55 11.48
N VAL A 514 33.93 -48.48 12.10
CA VAL A 514 33.44 -47.08 12.05
C VAL A 514 34.38 -46.37 11.05
N PRO A 515 33.93 -45.44 10.16
CA PRO A 515 33.97 -43.99 10.47
C PRO A 515 32.91 -43.13 9.73
N LEU A 516 32.37 -42.05 10.33
CA LEU A 516 32.87 -40.66 10.31
C LEU A 516 33.45 -40.20 8.96
N PHE A 517 32.82 -39.25 8.24
CA PHE A 517 33.27 -37.84 8.13
C PHE A 517 32.64 -37.05 6.95
N ARG A 518 32.27 -35.80 7.26
CA ARG A 518 32.48 -34.50 6.54
C ARG A 518 31.93 -34.28 5.12
N MET A 519 30.94 -33.37 5.11
CA MET A 519 30.94 -32.03 4.49
C MET A 519 31.37 -31.80 3.02
N ARG A 520 30.42 -31.08 2.37
CA ARG A 520 30.55 -29.91 1.47
C ARG A 520 30.94 -30.12 0.00
N LYS A 521 29.92 -29.97 -0.85
CA LYS A 521 29.68 -28.93 -1.89
C LYS A 521 28.50 -29.45 -2.74
N ARG A 522 27.50 -28.70 -3.18
CA ARG A 522 27.26 -27.27 -3.32
C ARG A 522 25.96 -26.88 -2.63
#